data_AF-A0A3C0TYB7-F1
#
_entry.id   AF-A0A3C0TYB7-F1
#
_cell.length_a   1.000
_cell.length_b   1.000
_cell.length_c   1.000
_cell.angle_alpha   90.00
_cell.angle_beta   90.00
_cell.angle_gamma   90.00
#
_symmetry.space_group_name_H-M   'P 1'
#
loop_
_entity.id
_entity.type
_entity.pdbx_description
1 polymer ?
#
loop_
_entity_poly.entity_id
_entity_poly.type
_entity_poly.pdbx_seq_one_letter_code
_entity_poly.pdbx_strand_id
1 'polypeptide(L)'
;MGHFRRHRSGAIIRHPAKDTRPAVRYANLYAGGAFHGPDHRAGRLQQGPLETEGMIMTQAARPERKYVYNNMMTDSRRWDAYVPRDGDIIISTPPKCGTTWTQMICALLIFQKFPLDRKLSEYTLWLDMPLRPLGEILDIYDSQTHRRFIKTHTPLDGVPYFDNVTYLFVARDPRDAFFSMGNHRKNTKPEMLEIMLRSAKERSLQMQMPASDVRAAFRNWISASGIPDEGGMAEFNVLHHARTFWEFRHLPNIIMMHYSDMKADLEGQMRRLAAALNISVEEGLWPQLADAASFERMKENADTLAPSGAHPDQWRDKAAFFNKGEHGQWQGVLGEEELALYRQIMKERLEPDLARWLEHGWKG
;
A
#
# COMPACT_ATOMS: atom_id res chain seq x y z
N MET A 1 16.66 67.08 15.61
CA MET A 1 17.05 66.67 14.25
C MET A 1 18.19 65.67 14.36
N GLY A 2 17.91 64.39 14.13
CA GLY A 2 18.88 63.30 14.29
C GLY A 2 18.63 62.24 13.23
N HIS A 3 19.64 62.00 12.42
CA HIS A 3 19.68 61.04 11.32
C HIS A 3 19.51 59.59 11.79
N PHE A 4 18.67 58.81 11.10
CA PHE A 4 18.73 57.35 11.14
C PHE A 4 19.02 56.79 9.74
N ARG A 5 20.26 56.30 9.57
CA ARG A 5 20.72 55.49 8.43
C ARG A 5 20.06 54.11 8.49
N ARG A 6 19.48 53.65 7.38
CA ARG A 6 19.07 52.26 7.18
C ARG A 6 20.28 51.43 6.75
N HIS A 7 20.69 50.46 7.57
CA HIS A 7 21.58 49.38 7.17
C HIS A 7 20.76 48.29 6.46
N ARG A 8 21.11 47.97 5.21
CA ARG A 8 20.72 46.72 4.53
C ARG A 8 21.86 45.72 4.74
N SER A 9 21.59 44.63 5.45
CA SER A 9 22.47 43.46 5.53
C SER A 9 22.08 42.51 4.40
N GLY A 10 23.01 42.27 3.46
CA GLY A 10 22.88 41.26 2.42
C GLY A 10 23.39 39.92 2.94
N ALA A 11 22.49 38.96 3.13
CA ALA A 11 22.87 37.58 3.44
C ALA A 11 23.16 36.82 2.14
N ILE A 12 24.42 36.38 2.00
CA ILE A 12 24.90 35.51 0.92
C ILE A 12 24.46 34.08 1.25
N ILE A 13 23.56 33.51 0.45
CA ILE A 13 23.17 32.10 0.53
C ILE A 13 24.31 31.27 -0.09
N ARG A 14 25.02 30.50 0.74
CA ARG A 14 25.96 29.48 0.29
C ARG A 14 25.21 28.17 0.06
N HIS A 15 25.23 27.65 -1.16
CA HIS A 15 24.77 26.29 -1.46
C HIS A 15 25.72 25.26 -0.84
N PRO A 16 25.23 24.24 -0.13
CA PRO A 16 26.07 23.12 0.28
C PRO A 16 26.37 22.20 -0.91
N ALA A 17 27.60 21.66 -0.89
CA ALA A 17 28.20 20.85 -1.93
C ALA A 17 27.45 19.54 -2.21
N LYS A 18 27.57 19.06 -3.45
CA LYS A 18 27.04 17.78 -3.93
C LYS A 18 27.61 16.63 -3.08
N ASP A 19 26.73 15.93 -2.38
CA ASP A 19 27.02 14.67 -1.68
C ASP A 19 27.19 13.55 -2.73
N THR A 20 28.43 13.17 -2.99
CA THR A 20 28.79 12.06 -3.88
C THR A 20 28.76 10.75 -3.09
N ARG A 21 27.59 10.11 -3.00
CA ARG A 21 27.49 8.72 -2.53
C ARG A 21 27.65 7.75 -3.70
N PRO A 22 28.38 6.63 -3.53
CA PRO A 22 28.57 5.65 -4.58
C PRO A 22 27.27 4.92 -4.91
N ALA A 23 27.01 4.70 -6.20
CA ALA A 23 25.87 3.93 -6.69
C ALA A 23 25.98 2.47 -6.22
N VAL A 24 25.12 2.06 -5.31
CA VAL A 24 24.95 0.65 -4.93
C VAL A 24 24.10 -0.02 -5.99
N ARG A 25 24.64 -1.05 -6.65
CA ARG A 25 23.94 -1.86 -7.64
C ARG A 25 22.89 -2.71 -6.93
N TYR A 26 21.61 -2.46 -7.20
CA TYR A 26 20.53 -3.38 -6.84
C TYR A 26 20.55 -4.55 -7.83
N ALA A 27 20.91 -5.74 -7.34
CA ALA A 27 20.67 -6.97 -8.08
C ALA A 27 19.16 -7.27 -8.04
N ASN A 28 18.56 -7.44 -9.21
CA ASN A 28 17.19 -7.93 -9.39
C ASN A 28 16.98 -9.22 -8.57
N LEU A 29 16.18 -9.15 -7.51
CA LEU A 29 15.78 -10.31 -6.70
C LEU A 29 14.63 -11.13 -7.34
N TYR A 30 14.41 -10.97 -8.64
CA TYR A 30 13.42 -11.70 -9.42
C TYR A 30 14.10 -12.47 -10.55
N ALA A 31 14.91 -13.48 -10.20
CA ALA A 31 15.36 -14.49 -11.15
C ALA A 31 15.41 -15.84 -10.43
N GLY A 32 14.47 -16.72 -10.77
CA GLY A 32 14.48 -18.12 -10.37
C GLY A 32 15.70 -18.81 -10.96
N GLY A 33 16.52 -19.41 -10.11
CA GLY A 33 17.71 -20.14 -10.50
C GLY A 33 17.36 -21.51 -11.08
N ALA A 34 17.75 -21.73 -12.33
CA ALA A 34 18.08 -23.05 -12.84
C ALA A 34 19.40 -22.91 -13.63
N PHE A 35 20.51 -23.36 -13.03
CA PHE A 35 21.78 -23.52 -13.72
C PHE A 35 22.29 -24.96 -13.50
N HIS A 36 22.47 -25.68 -14.60
CA HIS A 36 23.42 -26.80 -14.71
C HIS A 36 24.68 -26.29 -15.43
N GLY A 37 25.82 -26.83 -15.03
CA GLY A 37 27.18 -26.34 -15.29
C GLY A 37 27.72 -26.52 -16.72
N PRO A 38 29.03 -26.22 -16.90
CA PRO A 38 29.56 -25.59 -18.10
C PRO A 38 30.19 -26.58 -19.09
N ASP A 39 30.32 -26.14 -20.35
CA ASP A 39 31.30 -26.73 -21.26
C ASP A 39 32.28 -25.65 -21.75
N HIS A 40 33.56 -25.96 -21.57
CA HIS A 40 34.70 -25.07 -21.83
C HIS A 40 35.12 -25.18 -23.28
N ARG A 41 35.13 -24.08 -24.05
CA ARG A 41 36.15 -23.88 -25.11
C ARG A 41 36.56 -22.42 -25.24
N ALA A 42 37.88 -22.23 -25.10
CA ALA A 42 38.58 -20.98 -25.28
C ALA A 42 38.71 -20.61 -26.77
N GLY A 43 38.57 -19.32 -27.07
CA GLY A 43 38.94 -18.70 -28.35
C GLY A 43 39.36 -17.26 -28.13
N ARG A 44 40.60 -16.92 -28.51
CA ARG A 44 41.25 -15.60 -28.33
C ARG A 44 40.84 -14.61 -29.41
N LEU A 45 40.65 -13.37 -28.94
CA LEU A 45 41.11 -12.06 -29.48
C LEU A 45 40.68 -11.63 -30.88
N GLN A 46 39.96 -10.49 -30.93
CA GLN A 46 40.45 -9.29 -31.61
C GLN A 46 39.81 -8.04 -30.98
N GLN A 47 40.64 -7.09 -30.55
CA GLN A 47 40.22 -5.78 -30.05
C GLN A 47 39.96 -4.86 -31.24
N GLY A 48 38.70 -4.43 -31.41
CA GLY A 48 38.32 -3.28 -32.23
C GLY A 48 38.17 -2.02 -31.38
N PRO A 49 38.16 -0.82 -31.98
CA PRO A 49 38.24 0.43 -31.25
C PRO A 49 36.99 0.66 -30.39
N LEU A 50 37.21 1.21 -29.19
CA LEU A 50 36.17 1.68 -28.27
C LEU A 50 35.45 2.90 -28.86
N GLU A 51 34.34 2.67 -29.55
CA GLU A 51 33.33 3.71 -29.74
C GLU A 51 32.58 3.87 -28.41
N THR A 52 32.76 5.03 -27.79
CA THR A 52 32.02 5.43 -26.60
C THR A 52 30.63 5.88 -27.05
N GLU A 53 29.73 4.92 -27.27
CA GLU A 53 28.31 5.20 -27.32
C GLU A 53 27.87 5.69 -25.93
N GLY A 54 27.63 6.99 -25.83
CA GLY A 54 27.01 7.60 -24.66
C GLY A 54 25.65 6.96 -24.44
N MET A 55 25.59 6.04 -23.49
CA MET A 55 24.34 5.45 -23.01
C MET A 55 23.54 6.58 -22.37
N ILE A 56 22.59 7.14 -23.14
CA ILE A 56 21.56 8.01 -22.59
C ILE A 56 20.77 7.12 -21.63
N MET A 57 21.10 7.21 -20.34
CA MET A 57 20.29 6.63 -19.28
C MET A 57 18.95 7.38 -19.31
N THR A 58 17.98 6.85 -20.05
CA THR A 58 16.59 7.31 -19.96
C THR A 58 16.18 7.18 -18.51
N GLN A 59 15.96 8.31 -17.83
CA GLN A 59 15.44 8.31 -16.46
C GLN A 59 14.14 7.52 -16.49
N ALA A 60 14.05 6.45 -15.68
CA ALA A 60 12.85 5.63 -15.60
C ALA A 60 11.65 6.54 -15.32
N ALA A 61 10.55 6.33 -16.05
CA ALA A 61 9.33 7.10 -15.85
C ALA A 61 8.88 6.96 -14.41
N ARG A 62 8.57 8.08 -13.76
CA ARG A 62 8.04 8.10 -12.40
C ARG A 62 6.51 8.04 -12.43
N PRO A 63 5.86 7.50 -11.38
CA PRO A 63 4.43 7.61 -11.24
C PRO A 63 3.99 9.08 -11.25
N GLU A 64 2.98 9.36 -12.05
CA GLU A 64 2.31 10.66 -12.08
C GLU A 64 0.95 10.55 -11.38
N ARG A 65 0.58 11.60 -10.65
CA ARG A 65 -0.77 11.71 -10.10
C ARG A 65 -1.73 12.10 -11.23
N LYS A 66 -2.48 11.13 -11.74
CA LYS A 66 -3.40 11.27 -12.87
C LYS A 66 -4.81 11.67 -12.43
N TYR A 67 -5.23 11.24 -11.24
CA TYR A 67 -6.61 11.43 -10.78
C TYR A 67 -6.72 12.03 -9.38
N VAL A 68 -7.88 12.66 -9.13
CA VAL A 68 -8.32 13.06 -7.81
C VAL A 68 -9.40 12.07 -7.35
N TYR A 69 -9.06 11.23 -6.38
CA TYR A 69 -10.03 10.41 -5.66
C TYR A 69 -10.72 11.26 -4.61
N ASN A 70 -12.03 11.47 -4.74
CA ASN A 70 -12.83 12.27 -3.82
C ASN A 70 -14.23 11.68 -3.63
N ASN A 71 -14.47 11.06 -2.48
CA ASN A 71 -15.77 10.52 -2.08
C ASN A 71 -15.91 10.50 -0.54
N MET A 72 -16.87 9.73 -0.04
CA MET A 72 -17.17 9.62 1.40
C MET A 72 -16.05 8.97 2.25
N MET A 73 -15.15 8.22 1.65
CA MET A 73 -14.04 7.53 2.34
C MET A 73 -12.68 8.14 2.07
N THR A 74 -12.50 8.86 0.95
CA THR A 74 -11.19 9.31 0.48
C THR A 74 -11.24 10.72 -0.10
N ASP A 75 -10.22 11.53 0.19
CA ASP A 75 -9.91 12.80 -0.48
C ASP A 75 -8.40 12.92 -0.71
N SER A 76 -7.98 12.50 -1.90
CA SER A 76 -6.56 12.48 -2.30
C SER A 76 -5.90 13.86 -2.28
N ARG A 77 -6.65 14.98 -2.34
CA ARG A 77 -6.07 16.35 -2.24
C ARG A 77 -5.46 16.61 -0.87
N ARG A 78 -5.81 15.82 0.15
CA ARG A 78 -5.19 15.92 1.48
C ARG A 78 -3.69 15.62 1.46
N TRP A 79 -3.21 14.88 0.44
CA TRP A 79 -1.78 14.68 0.21
C TRP A 79 -1.03 15.96 -0.19
N ASP A 80 -1.71 17.00 -0.65
CA ASP A 80 -1.06 18.27 -1.05
C ASP A 80 -0.43 18.99 0.15
N ALA A 81 -0.90 18.70 1.37
CA ALA A 81 -0.36 19.23 2.62
C ALA A 81 0.70 18.30 3.26
N TYR A 82 0.90 17.10 2.71
CA TYR A 82 1.87 16.15 3.26
C TYR A 82 3.30 16.54 2.85
N VAL A 83 4.15 16.73 3.85
CA VAL A 83 5.58 16.96 3.67
C VAL A 83 6.32 15.64 3.93
N PRO A 84 6.97 15.03 2.91
CA PRO A 84 7.65 13.76 3.07
C PRO A 84 8.87 13.90 3.98
N ARG A 85 9.12 12.88 4.81
CA ARG A 85 10.41 12.69 5.50
C ARG A 85 11.15 11.52 4.85
N ASP A 86 12.48 11.61 4.86
CA ASP A 86 13.33 10.54 4.36
C ASP A 86 12.98 9.21 5.04
N GLY A 87 12.70 8.21 4.21
CA GLY A 87 12.34 6.88 4.65
C GLY A 87 10.87 6.70 5.03
N ASP A 88 9.99 7.68 4.91
CA ASP A 88 8.56 7.43 5.15
C ASP A 88 8.04 6.24 4.33
N ILE A 89 7.07 5.52 4.89
CA ILE A 89 6.45 4.36 4.26
C ILE A 89 4.98 4.70 3.99
N ILE A 90 4.55 4.73 2.74
CA ILE A 90 3.14 4.86 2.37
C ILE A 90 2.59 3.47 2.07
N ILE A 91 1.73 2.98 2.97
CA ILE A 91 0.99 1.73 2.80
C ILE A 91 -0.28 2.05 1.99
N SER A 92 -0.18 1.89 0.67
CA SER A 92 -1.27 2.10 -0.28
C SER A 92 -1.78 0.75 -0.77
N THR A 93 -2.97 0.37 -0.34
CA THR A 93 -3.47 -0.99 -0.54
C THR A 93 -5.00 -0.95 -0.59
N PRO A 94 -5.67 -1.62 -1.54
CA PRO A 94 -7.12 -1.69 -1.55
C PRO A 94 -7.65 -2.22 -0.21
N PRO A 95 -8.82 -1.76 0.27
CA PRO A 95 -9.36 -2.31 1.48
C PRO A 95 -9.46 -3.83 1.40
N LYS A 96 -9.26 -4.48 2.56
CA LYS A 96 -9.39 -5.94 2.72
C LYS A 96 -8.33 -6.79 2.02
N CYS A 97 -7.26 -6.17 1.53
CA CYS A 97 -6.07 -6.85 1.00
C CYS A 97 -4.92 -7.00 2.03
N GLY A 98 -5.14 -6.66 3.30
CA GLY A 98 -4.14 -6.86 4.37
C GLY A 98 -3.58 -5.60 5.02
N THR A 99 -4.16 -4.42 4.80
CA THR A 99 -3.63 -3.14 5.30
C THR A 99 -3.28 -3.14 6.80
N THR A 100 -4.15 -3.62 7.69
CA THR A 100 -3.87 -3.66 9.14
C THR A 100 -2.74 -4.63 9.48
N TRP A 101 -2.64 -5.74 8.75
CA TRP A 101 -1.55 -6.70 8.92
C TRP A 101 -0.20 -6.06 8.53
N THR A 102 -0.17 -5.37 7.40
CA THR A 102 1.00 -4.62 6.94
C THR A 102 1.38 -3.48 7.88
N GLN A 103 0.41 -2.72 8.39
CA GLN A 103 0.63 -1.70 9.40
C GLN A 103 1.28 -2.29 10.65
N MET A 104 0.81 -3.47 11.11
CA MET A 104 1.38 -4.18 12.25
C MET A 104 2.81 -4.66 11.97
N ILE A 105 3.07 -5.24 10.79
CA ILE A 105 4.42 -5.64 10.39
C ILE A 105 5.37 -4.43 10.39
N CYS A 106 4.98 -3.30 9.78
CA CYS A 106 5.80 -2.09 9.82
C CYS A 106 6.07 -1.62 11.25
N ALA A 107 5.06 -1.61 12.12
CA ALA A 107 5.22 -1.25 13.53
C ALA A 107 6.23 -2.17 14.24
N LEU A 108 6.11 -3.49 14.06
CA LEU A 108 7.01 -4.47 14.67
C LEU A 108 8.44 -4.34 14.15
N LEU A 109 8.65 -4.09 12.86
CA LEU A 109 9.99 -3.88 12.30
C LEU A 109 10.62 -2.59 12.82
N ILE A 110 9.85 -1.51 12.96
CA ILE A 110 10.34 -0.20 13.41
C ILE A 110 10.61 -0.18 14.91
N PHE A 111 9.70 -0.74 15.71
CA PHE A 111 9.77 -0.68 17.17
C PHE A 111 10.44 -1.89 17.80
N GLN A 112 10.57 -3.00 17.06
CA GLN A 112 11.18 -4.26 17.50
C GLN A 112 10.66 -4.74 18.85
N LYS A 113 9.35 -4.57 19.09
CA LYS A 113 8.71 -4.97 20.35
C LYS A 113 7.23 -5.29 20.17
N PHE A 114 6.76 -6.14 21.08
CA PHE A 114 5.35 -6.41 21.32
C PHE A 114 5.14 -6.67 22.82
N PRO A 115 4.07 -6.16 23.47
CA PRO A 115 3.01 -5.32 22.91
C PRO A 115 3.49 -3.91 22.51
N LEU A 116 2.72 -3.23 21.66
CA LEU A 116 2.95 -1.83 21.32
C LEU A 116 2.53 -0.91 22.49
N ASP A 117 3.13 0.28 22.61
CA ASP A 117 2.82 1.21 23.72
C ASP A 117 1.46 1.90 23.56
N ARG A 118 0.96 1.97 22.32
CA ARG A 118 -0.29 2.63 21.93
C ARG A 118 -1.05 1.77 20.94
N LYS A 119 -2.30 2.12 20.65
CA LYS A 119 -3.06 1.42 19.61
C LYS A 119 -2.40 1.62 18.25
N LEU A 120 -2.50 0.63 17.38
CA LEU A 120 -1.89 0.70 16.04
C LEU A 120 -2.38 1.93 15.26
N SER A 121 -3.66 2.28 15.39
CA SER A 121 -4.25 3.46 14.73
C SER A 121 -3.73 4.81 15.24
N GLU A 122 -2.96 4.84 16.33
CA GLU A 122 -2.31 6.06 16.82
C GLU A 122 -0.93 6.28 16.19
N TYR A 123 -0.29 5.22 15.69
CA TYR A 123 0.98 5.33 14.95
C TYR A 123 0.78 5.56 13.45
N THR A 124 -0.31 5.06 12.89
CA THR A 124 -0.53 5.04 11.44
C THR A 124 -1.96 5.44 11.08
N LEU A 125 -2.13 6.73 10.83
CA LEU A 125 -3.41 7.32 10.45
C LEU A 125 -3.70 7.10 8.96
N TRP A 126 -4.98 7.15 8.61
CA TRP A 126 -5.42 7.16 7.22
C TRP A 126 -5.50 8.62 6.75
N LEU A 127 -4.43 9.09 6.11
CA LEU A 127 -4.20 10.52 5.83
C LEU A 127 -5.32 11.18 5.01
N ASP A 128 -5.74 10.49 3.95
CA ASP A 128 -6.74 10.97 3.01
C ASP A 128 -8.18 10.58 3.38
N MET A 129 -8.41 9.99 4.57
CA MET A 129 -9.77 9.78 5.08
C MET A 129 -10.33 11.09 5.67
N PRO A 130 -11.44 11.63 5.14
CA PRO A 130 -11.96 12.93 5.57
C PRO A 130 -12.83 12.85 6.83
N LEU A 131 -12.42 12.05 7.83
CA LEU A 131 -13.13 11.92 9.12
C LEU A 131 -12.46 12.65 10.28
N ARG A 132 -11.17 12.96 10.16
CA ARG A 132 -10.42 13.77 11.12
C ARG A 132 -9.93 15.05 10.43
N PRO A 133 -9.91 16.22 11.12
CA PRO A 133 -9.29 17.42 10.59
C PRO A 133 -7.85 17.14 10.11
N LEU A 134 -7.48 17.68 8.95
CA LEU A 134 -6.16 17.40 8.36
C LEU A 134 -5.02 17.92 9.24
N GLY A 135 -5.18 19.11 9.84
CA GLY A 135 -4.21 19.68 10.77
C GLY A 135 -3.85 18.74 11.91
N GLU A 136 -4.85 18.14 12.58
CA GLU A 136 -4.60 17.17 13.67
C GLU A 136 -3.83 15.93 13.20
N ILE A 137 -4.09 15.44 11.98
CA ILE A 137 -3.34 14.31 11.41
C ILE A 137 -1.88 14.71 11.18
N LEU A 138 -1.65 15.89 10.61
CA LEU A 138 -0.31 16.41 10.33
C LEU A 138 0.47 16.68 11.62
N ASP A 139 -0.16 17.27 12.64
CA ASP A 139 0.46 17.51 13.95
C ASP A 139 0.91 16.19 14.61
N ILE A 140 0.09 15.13 14.51
CA ILE A 140 0.46 13.80 15.00
C ILE A 140 1.67 13.29 14.23
N TYR A 141 1.64 13.31 12.90
CA TYR A 141 2.79 12.88 12.09
C TYR A 141 4.03 13.74 12.32
N ASP A 142 3.87 15.01 12.67
CA ASP A 142 4.98 15.89 12.95
C ASP A 142 5.63 15.60 14.29
N SER A 143 4.84 15.21 15.28
CA SER A 143 5.29 14.80 16.62
C SER A 143 6.02 13.44 16.64
N GLN A 144 5.85 12.60 15.62
CA GLN A 144 6.47 11.27 15.57
C GLN A 144 7.98 11.38 15.38
N THR A 145 8.73 10.67 16.23
CA THR A 145 10.21 10.59 16.19
C THR A 145 10.72 9.30 15.56
N HIS A 146 9.86 8.29 15.41
CA HIS A 146 10.17 7.07 14.68
C HIS A 146 9.96 7.26 13.18
N ARG A 147 10.47 6.32 12.38
CA ARG A 147 10.15 6.23 10.94
C ARG A 147 8.63 6.17 10.75
N ARG A 148 8.05 7.05 9.94
CA ARG A 148 6.59 7.12 9.79
C ARG A 148 6.09 6.08 8.79
N PHE A 149 4.90 5.56 9.05
CA PHE A 149 4.19 4.66 8.16
C PHE A 149 2.73 5.09 8.05
N ILE A 150 2.36 5.55 6.86
CA ILE A 150 1.12 6.26 6.56
C ILE A 150 0.19 5.33 5.80
N LYS A 151 -1.08 5.26 6.19
CA LYS A 151 -2.08 4.44 5.49
C LYS A 151 -2.81 5.26 4.44
N THR A 152 -3.08 4.64 3.30
CA THR A 152 -4.11 5.06 2.34
C THR A 152 -4.73 3.88 1.59
N HIS A 153 -5.95 4.10 1.09
CA HIS A 153 -6.59 3.23 0.10
C HIS A 153 -6.57 3.84 -1.31
N THR A 154 -6.00 5.04 -1.49
CA THR A 154 -5.82 5.70 -2.79
C THR A 154 -4.77 4.95 -3.62
N PRO A 155 -5.07 4.59 -4.88
CA PRO A 155 -4.12 4.02 -5.84
C PRO A 155 -2.91 4.93 -6.12
N LEU A 156 -1.84 4.38 -6.70
CA LEU A 156 -0.58 5.11 -6.88
C LEU A 156 -0.72 6.37 -7.75
N ASP A 157 -1.62 6.32 -8.74
CA ASP A 157 -1.95 7.45 -9.62
C ASP A 157 -2.86 8.51 -8.96
N GLY A 158 -3.18 8.38 -7.67
CA GLY A 158 -3.87 9.37 -6.86
C GLY A 158 -3.01 9.97 -5.74
N VAL A 159 -1.78 9.50 -5.55
CA VAL A 159 -0.86 9.93 -4.47
C VAL A 159 0.37 10.60 -5.10
N PRO A 160 0.90 11.72 -4.56
CA PRO A 160 2.14 12.29 -5.05
C PRO A 160 3.32 11.33 -4.86
N TYR A 161 4.19 11.29 -5.87
CA TYR A 161 5.37 10.43 -5.88
C TYR A 161 6.62 11.17 -5.35
N PHE A 162 7.35 10.52 -4.44
CA PHE A 162 8.60 11.02 -3.85
C PHE A 162 9.67 9.93 -3.84
N ASP A 163 10.87 10.24 -4.35
CA ASP A 163 11.96 9.26 -4.44
C ASP A 163 12.50 8.80 -3.06
N ASN A 164 12.34 9.63 -2.02
CA ASN A 164 12.79 9.35 -0.66
C ASN A 164 11.75 8.61 0.21
N VAL A 165 10.59 8.27 -0.36
CA VAL A 165 9.49 7.58 0.31
C VAL A 165 9.30 6.20 -0.31
N THR A 166 9.02 5.20 0.52
CA THR A 166 8.69 3.85 0.06
C THR A 166 7.18 3.68 -0.05
N TYR A 167 6.69 3.20 -1.19
CA TYR A 167 5.29 2.85 -1.41
C TYR A 167 5.12 1.34 -1.30
N LEU A 168 4.33 0.89 -0.34
CA LEU A 168 4.07 -0.50 -0.05
C LEU A 168 2.65 -0.86 -0.44
N PHE A 169 2.52 -1.79 -1.38
CA PHE A 169 1.26 -2.34 -1.84
C PHE A 169 1.17 -3.82 -1.53
N VAL A 170 0.03 -4.22 -0.96
CA VAL A 170 -0.30 -5.62 -0.71
C VAL A 170 -1.51 -6.02 -1.55
N ALA A 171 -1.33 -7.02 -2.38
CA ALA A 171 -2.42 -7.57 -3.17
C ALA A 171 -3.05 -8.80 -2.52
N ARG A 172 -4.25 -9.15 -2.97
CA ARG A 172 -5.01 -10.33 -2.57
C ARG A 172 -5.89 -10.74 -3.73
N ASP A 173 -6.22 -12.03 -3.82
CA ASP A 173 -7.23 -12.55 -4.75
C ASP A 173 -8.47 -11.62 -4.74
N PRO A 174 -8.85 -11.02 -5.88
CA PRO A 174 -9.93 -10.05 -5.93
C PRO A 174 -11.25 -10.63 -5.43
N ARG A 175 -11.49 -11.92 -5.69
CA ARG A 175 -12.69 -12.63 -5.24
C ARG A 175 -12.72 -12.69 -3.71
N ASP A 176 -11.61 -13.05 -3.07
CA ASP A 176 -11.51 -13.05 -1.60
C ASP A 176 -11.61 -11.64 -0.99
N ALA A 177 -11.03 -10.63 -1.66
CA ALA A 177 -11.15 -9.24 -1.24
C ALA A 177 -12.62 -8.78 -1.22
N PHE A 178 -13.41 -9.15 -2.24
CA PHE A 178 -14.85 -8.86 -2.31
C PHE A 178 -15.63 -9.47 -1.13
N PHE A 179 -15.47 -10.77 -0.87
CA PHE A 179 -16.16 -11.42 0.25
C PHE A 179 -15.72 -10.86 1.61
N SER A 180 -14.43 -10.54 1.76
CA SER A 180 -13.92 -9.88 2.95
C SER A 180 -14.49 -8.48 3.15
N MET A 181 -14.77 -7.74 2.09
CA MET A 181 -15.47 -6.46 2.13
C MET A 181 -16.93 -6.62 2.58
N GLY A 182 -17.63 -7.65 2.09
CA GLY A 182 -18.98 -7.98 2.56
C GLY A 182 -19.03 -8.22 4.06
N ASN A 183 -18.11 -9.01 4.60
CA ASN A 183 -18.00 -9.27 6.04
C ASN A 183 -17.66 -8.00 6.84
N HIS A 184 -16.74 -7.18 6.34
CA HIS A 184 -16.39 -5.89 6.95
C HIS A 184 -17.60 -4.95 7.05
N ARG A 185 -18.40 -4.83 5.99
CA ARG A 185 -19.61 -4.01 5.98
C ARG A 185 -20.65 -4.51 6.99
N LYS A 186 -20.87 -5.82 7.07
CA LYS A 186 -21.78 -6.43 8.07
C LYS A 186 -21.34 -6.17 9.51
N ASN A 187 -20.03 -6.14 9.77
CA ASN A 187 -19.46 -5.88 11.09
C ASN A 187 -19.35 -4.39 11.43
N THR A 188 -19.50 -3.49 10.47
CA THR A 188 -19.50 -2.04 10.70
C THR A 188 -20.86 -1.62 11.28
N LYS A 189 -20.86 -0.78 12.32
CA LYS A 189 -22.11 -0.27 12.88
C LYS A 189 -22.75 0.79 11.94
N PRO A 190 -24.09 0.84 11.80
CA PRO A 190 -24.76 1.79 10.89
C PRO A 190 -24.42 3.26 11.15
N GLU A 191 -24.16 3.64 12.40
CA GLU A 191 -23.79 4.98 12.83
C GLU A 191 -22.51 5.47 12.13
N MET A 192 -21.60 4.56 11.78
CA MET A 192 -20.40 4.89 11.02
C MET A 192 -20.72 5.34 9.60
N LEU A 193 -21.71 4.72 8.97
CA LEU A 193 -22.17 5.13 7.65
C LEU A 193 -22.75 6.55 7.72
N GLU A 194 -23.51 6.86 8.77
CA GLU A 194 -24.03 8.22 8.96
C GLU A 194 -22.91 9.26 9.15
N ILE A 195 -21.88 8.94 9.95
CA ILE A 195 -20.73 9.81 10.15
C ILE A 195 -20.00 10.06 8.82
N MET A 196 -19.74 9.00 8.05
CA MET A 196 -19.10 9.12 6.73
C MET A 196 -19.97 9.89 5.73
N LEU A 197 -21.29 9.69 5.75
CA LEU A 197 -22.19 10.45 4.88
C LEU A 197 -22.24 11.92 5.26
N ARG A 198 -22.19 12.27 6.56
CA ARG A 198 -22.15 13.66 7.02
C ARG A 198 -20.88 14.37 6.57
N SER A 199 -19.71 13.72 6.65
CA SER A 199 -18.47 14.29 6.12
C SER A 199 -18.47 14.37 4.59
N ALA A 200 -19.28 13.53 3.92
CA ALA A 200 -19.44 13.51 2.47
C ALA A 200 -20.44 14.51 1.90
N LYS A 201 -21.25 15.22 2.72
CA LYS A 201 -22.35 16.10 2.23
C LYS A 201 -21.90 17.26 1.30
N GLU A 202 -20.61 17.52 1.17
CA GLU A 202 -20.04 18.48 0.22
C GLU A 202 -19.48 17.81 -1.07
N ARG A 203 -19.68 16.50 -1.27
CA ARG A 203 -18.93 15.68 -2.23
C ARG A 203 -19.83 14.73 -3.02
N SER A 204 -19.41 14.36 -4.23
CA SER A 204 -20.17 13.54 -5.18
C SER A 204 -20.65 12.23 -4.55
N LEU A 205 -21.96 12.16 -4.29
CA LEU A 205 -22.64 10.98 -3.76
C LEU A 205 -23.21 10.16 -4.92
N GLN A 206 -22.40 9.27 -5.50
CA GLN A 206 -22.93 8.15 -6.27
C GLN A 206 -22.65 6.84 -5.53
N MET A 207 -23.21 6.70 -4.33
CA MET A 207 -23.23 5.41 -3.65
C MET A 207 -24.45 4.63 -4.12
N GLN A 208 -24.25 3.67 -5.02
CA GLN A 208 -25.29 2.69 -5.31
C GLN A 208 -25.42 1.76 -4.10
N MET A 209 -26.65 1.58 -3.62
CA MET A 209 -26.93 0.59 -2.59
C MET A 209 -26.52 -0.79 -3.12
N PRO A 210 -25.78 -1.60 -2.33
CA PRO A 210 -25.37 -2.92 -2.78
C PRO A 210 -26.61 -3.76 -3.11
N ALA A 211 -26.54 -4.55 -4.18
CA ALA A 211 -27.57 -5.53 -4.50
C ALA A 211 -27.77 -6.46 -3.28
N SER A 212 -29.03 -6.80 -2.99
CA SER A 212 -29.37 -7.76 -1.93
C SER A 212 -28.83 -9.17 -2.22
N ASP A 213 -28.64 -9.49 -3.50
CA ASP A 213 -27.98 -10.70 -3.97
C ASP A 213 -26.45 -10.51 -4.05
N VAL A 214 -25.71 -11.40 -3.39
CA VAL A 214 -24.24 -11.40 -3.38
C VAL A 214 -23.64 -11.61 -4.76
N ARG A 215 -24.31 -12.37 -5.64
CA ARG A 215 -23.82 -12.64 -7.00
C ARG A 215 -23.99 -11.42 -7.89
N ALA A 216 -25.17 -10.80 -7.87
CA ALA A 216 -25.37 -9.50 -8.52
C ALA A 216 -24.40 -8.42 -8.00
N ALA A 217 -24.18 -8.37 -6.68
CA ALA A 217 -23.20 -7.45 -6.09
C ALA A 217 -21.77 -7.72 -6.59
N PHE A 218 -21.40 -8.99 -6.75
CA PHE A 218 -20.09 -9.37 -7.30
C PHE A 218 -19.96 -8.92 -8.75
N ARG A 219 -20.95 -9.20 -9.62
CA ARG A 219 -20.94 -8.79 -11.03
C ARG A 219 -20.80 -7.27 -11.19
N ASN A 220 -21.53 -6.50 -10.38
CA ASN A 220 -21.41 -5.03 -10.37
C ASN A 220 -20.02 -4.58 -9.90
N TRP A 221 -19.50 -5.20 -8.83
CA TRP A 221 -18.22 -4.84 -8.26
C TRP A 221 -17.04 -5.11 -9.20
N ILE A 222 -16.98 -6.30 -9.81
CA ILE A 222 -15.88 -6.66 -10.72
C ILE A 222 -15.91 -5.83 -12.02
N SER A 223 -17.10 -5.40 -12.45
CA SER A 223 -17.29 -4.62 -13.68
C SER A 223 -16.93 -3.13 -13.55
N ALA A 224 -16.84 -2.58 -12.33
CA ALA A 224 -16.50 -1.17 -12.12
C ALA A 224 -15.15 -0.80 -12.77
N SER A 225 -15.00 0.38 -13.38
CA SER A 225 -13.77 0.74 -14.11
C SER A 225 -12.56 0.96 -13.20
N GLY A 226 -12.79 1.50 -12.00
CA GLY A 226 -11.73 1.85 -11.05
C GLY A 226 -11.11 3.23 -11.30
N ILE A 227 -11.64 3.97 -12.27
CA ILE A 227 -11.27 5.36 -12.56
C ILE A 227 -12.24 6.28 -11.80
N PRO A 228 -11.74 7.32 -11.11
CA PRO A 228 -12.61 8.33 -10.48
C PRO A 228 -13.60 8.95 -11.48
N ASP A 229 -14.78 9.34 -10.99
CA ASP A 229 -15.86 9.97 -11.76
C ASP A 229 -16.53 9.12 -12.86
N GLU A 230 -16.03 7.92 -13.15
CA GLU A 230 -16.69 6.92 -14.02
C GLU A 230 -17.65 5.98 -13.26
N GLY A 231 -18.00 6.36 -12.03
CA GLY A 231 -18.93 5.64 -11.16
C GLY A 231 -18.28 4.58 -10.25
N GLY A 232 -18.94 4.28 -9.13
CA GLY A 232 -18.48 3.33 -8.13
C GLY A 232 -17.47 3.92 -7.13
N MET A 233 -16.87 3.04 -6.30
CA MET A 233 -15.80 3.39 -5.35
C MET A 233 -14.46 3.03 -5.99
N ALA A 234 -13.95 3.92 -6.86
CA ALA A 234 -12.79 3.71 -7.71
C ALA A 234 -11.52 3.24 -6.95
N GLU A 235 -11.28 3.80 -5.78
CA GLU A 235 -10.17 3.45 -4.89
C GLU A 235 -10.30 2.05 -4.27
N PHE A 236 -11.48 1.42 -4.36
CA PHE A 236 -11.69 0.03 -3.92
C PHE A 236 -11.61 -0.96 -5.07
N ASN A 237 -11.29 -0.49 -6.28
CA ASN A 237 -11.06 -1.35 -7.41
C ASN A 237 -9.67 -2.01 -7.29
N VAL A 238 -9.68 -3.28 -6.88
CA VAL A 238 -8.46 -4.08 -6.67
C VAL A 238 -7.65 -4.20 -7.96
N LEU A 239 -8.31 -4.28 -9.12
CA LEU A 239 -7.61 -4.47 -10.41
C LEU A 239 -6.90 -3.19 -10.83
N HIS A 240 -7.57 -2.04 -10.76
CA HIS A 240 -6.97 -0.73 -11.08
C HIS A 240 -5.79 -0.43 -10.15
N HIS A 241 -5.98 -0.61 -8.84
CA HIS A 241 -4.92 -0.38 -7.86
C HIS A 241 -3.69 -1.25 -8.15
N ALA A 242 -3.90 -2.55 -8.42
CA ALA A 242 -2.83 -3.47 -8.76
C ALA A 242 -2.07 -3.04 -10.03
N ARG A 243 -2.77 -2.57 -11.07
CA ARG A 243 -2.15 -2.05 -12.31
C ARG A 243 -1.25 -0.84 -12.02
N THR A 244 -1.73 0.10 -11.21
CA THR A 244 -0.99 1.33 -10.90
C THR A 244 0.35 1.04 -10.22
N PHE A 245 0.42 -0.02 -9.40
CA PHE A 245 1.67 -0.47 -8.79
C PHE A 245 2.49 -1.35 -9.74
N TRP A 246 1.84 -2.22 -10.50
CA TRP A 246 2.50 -3.15 -11.41
C TRP A 246 3.31 -2.40 -12.48
N GLU A 247 2.77 -1.31 -13.05
CA GLU A 247 3.46 -0.47 -14.03
C GLU A 247 4.84 -0.01 -13.52
N PHE A 248 4.94 0.37 -12.24
CA PHE A 248 6.14 0.94 -11.62
C PHE A 248 6.87 -0.03 -10.69
N ARG A 249 6.55 -1.33 -10.72
CA ARG A 249 7.12 -2.36 -9.84
C ARG A 249 8.64 -2.54 -9.88
N HIS A 250 9.27 -1.98 -10.90
CA HIS A 250 10.72 -2.00 -11.11
C HIS A 250 11.45 -0.88 -10.35
N LEU A 251 10.73 0.12 -9.85
CA LEU A 251 11.31 1.20 -9.07
C LEU A 251 11.72 0.71 -7.67
N PRO A 252 12.87 1.15 -7.13
CA PRO A 252 13.45 0.60 -5.90
C PRO A 252 12.64 0.92 -4.64
N ASN A 253 11.81 1.95 -4.68
CA ASN A 253 10.95 2.38 -3.59
C ASN A 253 9.49 1.92 -3.76
N ILE A 254 9.18 1.07 -4.74
CA ILE A 254 7.88 0.40 -4.88
C ILE A 254 8.02 -1.04 -4.40
N ILE A 255 7.36 -1.38 -3.30
CA ILE A 255 7.37 -2.74 -2.74
C ILE A 255 6.00 -3.37 -2.94
N MET A 256 5.99 -4.55 -3.57
CA MET A 256 4.78 -5.34 -3.80
C MET A 256 4.84 -6.65 -3.00
N MET A 257 3.86 -6.82 -2.12
CA MET A 257 3.63 -8.04 -1.34
C MET A 257 2.28 -8.66 -1.71
N HIS A 258 2.09 -9.93 -1.34
CA HIS A 258 0.84 -10.63 -1.54
C HIS A 258 0.34 -11.25 -0.24
N TYR A 259 -0.97 -11.20 -0.01
CA TYR A 259 -1.61 -11.74 1.18
C TYR A 259 -1.35 -13.26 1.34
N SER A 260 -1.43 -14.03 0.25
CA SER A 260 -1.16 -15.48 0.27
C SER A 260 0.30 -15.78 0.63
N ASP A 261 1.26 -14.98 0.14
CA ASP A 261 2.68 -15.18 0.46
C ASP A 261 2.95 -14.91 1.93
N MET A 262 2.35 -13.86 2.51
CA MET A 262 2.45 -13.56 3.94
C MET A 262 1.83 -14.67 4.80
N LYS A 263 0.76 -15.30 4.32
CA LYS A 263 0.16 -16.46 5.00
C LYS A 263 1.02 -17.71 4.92
N ALA A 264 1.65 -17.95 3.78
CA ALA A 264 2.46 -19.14 3.56
C ALA A 264 3.80 -19.08 4.33
N ASP A 265 4.36 -17.88 4.48
CA ASP A 265 5.69 -17.66 5.08
C ASP A 265 5.80 -16.24 5.63
N LEU A 266 5.19 -16.03 6.80
CA LEU A 266 5.12 -14.70 7.42
C LEU A 266 6.51 -14.16 7.76
N GLU A 267 7.34 -14.95 8.46
CA GLU A 267 8.69 -14.51 8.84
C GLU A 267 9.54 -14.17 7.61
N GLY A 268 9.52 -15.02 6.57
CA GLY A 268 10.24 -14.75 5.32
C GLY A 268 9.76 -13.49 4.61
N GLN A 269 8.43 -13.23 4.58
CA GLN A 269 7.90 -11.98 4.03
C GLN A 269 8.27 -10.75 4.89
N MET A 270 8.29 -10.88 6.22
CA MET A 270 8.72 -9.79 7.11
C MET A 270 10.21 -9.48 6.94
N ARG A 271 11.08 -10.50 6.82
CA ARG A 271 12.51 -10.34 6.52
C ARG A 271 12.74 -9.67 5.18
N ARG A 272 12.00 -10.08 4.13
CA ARG A 272 12.04 -9.46 2.81
C ARG A 272 11.65 -7.97 2.88
N LEU A 273 10.59 -7.65 3.62
CA LEU A 273 10.17 -6.26 3.79
C LEU A 273 11.20 -5.45 4.59
N ALA A 274 11.76 -5.99 5.66
CA ALA A 274 12.80 -5.33 6.45
C ALA A 274 14.03 -5.00 5.60
N ALA A 275 14.49 -5.94 4.77
CA ALA A 275 15.58 -5.73 3.84
C ALA A 275 15.26 -4.63 2.82
N ALA A 276 14.08 -4.67 2.20
CA ALA A 276 13.66 -3.65 1.24
C ALA A 276 13.50 -2.25 1.87
N LEU A 277 13.13 -2.19 3.15
CA LEU A 277 13.06 -0.95 3.92
C LEU A 277 14.43 -0.52 4.47
N ASN A 278 15.48 -1.33 4.40
CA ASN A 278 16.76 -1.10 5.08
C ASN A 278 16.59 -0.98 6.62
N ILE A 279 15.79 -1.85 7.22
CA ILE A 279 15.62 -1.97 8.66
C ILE A 279 16.39 -3.21 9.15
N SER A 280 17.37 -2.99 10.02
CA SER A 280 18.07 -4.08 10.70
C SER A 280 17.26 -4.53 11.92
N VAL A 281 16.92 -5.81 11.97
CA VAL A 281 16.23 -6.44 13.10
C VAL A 281 17.19 -7.40 13.77
N GLU A 282 17.21 -7.41 15.10
CA GLU A 282 17.99 -8.37 15.86
C GLU A 282 17.51 -9.81 15.58
N GLU A 283 18.46 -10.71 15.27
CA GLU A 283 18.12 -12.06 14.80
C GLU A 283 17.29 -12.86 15.81
N GLY A 284 17.51 -12.65 17.11
CA GLY A 284 16.74 -13.30 18.19
C GLY A 284 15.28 -12.85 18.29
N LEU A 285 14.91 -11.72 17.69
CA LEU A 285 13.55 -11.16 17.77
C LEU A 285 12.59 -11.75 16.72
N TRP A 286 13.10 -12.35 15.64
CA TRP A 286 12.25 -12.82 14.53
C TRP A 286 11.11 -13.75 14.95
N PRO A 287 11.33 -14.80 15.77
CA PRO A 287 10.24 -15.67 16.19
C PRO A 287 9.13 -14.92 16.94
N GLN A 288 9.52 -13.97 17.80
CA GLN A 288 8.56 -13.18 18.58
C GLN A 288 7.80 -12.18 17.69
N LEU A 289 8.48 -11.48 16.79
CA LEU A 289 7.85 -10.52 15.89
C LEU A 289 6.93 -11.23 14.89
N ALA A 290 7.33 -12.39 14.37
CA ALA A 290 6.48 -13.20 13.50
C ALA A 290 5.23 -13.72 14.24
N ASP A 291 5.36 -14.22 15.48
CA ASP A 291 4.21 -14.60 16.30
C ASP A 291 3.27 -13.40 16.56
N ALA A 292 3.84 -12.24 16.89
CA ALA A 292 3.09 -11.00 17.12
C ALA A 292 2.27 -10.54 15.90
N ALA A 293 2.78 -10.82 14.70
CA ALA A 293 2.10 -10.54 13.43
C ALA A 293 1.20 -11.69 12.94
N SER A 294 1.13 -12.83 13.62
CA SER A 294 0.25 -13.93 13.21
C SER A 294 -1.22 -13.53 13.26
N PHE A 295 -2.05 -14.15 12.42
CA PHE A 295 -3.48 -13.83 12.36
C PHE A 295 -4.16 -14.07 13.72
N GLU A 296 -3.82 -15.17 14.36
CA GLU A 296 -4.31 -15.62 15.66
C GLU A 296 -3.95 -14.58 16.72
N ARG A 297 -2.68 -14.19 16.83
CA ARG A 297 -2.24 -13.18 17.80
C ARG A 297 -2.84 -11.81 17.53
N MET A 298 -2.95 -11.40 16.27
CA MET A 298 -3.59 -10.13 15.93
C MET A 298 -5.07 -10.12 16.33
N LYS A 299 -5.78 -11.24 16.14
CA LYS A 299 -7.18 -11.40 16.52
C LYS A 299 -7.38 -11.38 18.03
N GLU A 300 -6.51 -12.05 18.80
CA GLU A 300 -6.50 -11.99 20.26
C GLU A 300 -6.31 -10.56 20.79
N ASN A 301 -5.56 -9.73 20.05
CA ASN A 301 -5.26 -8.35 20.41
C ASN A 301 -6.12 -7.32 19.65
N ALA A 302 -7.32 -7.72 19.23
CA ALA A 302 -8.18 -6.87 18.39
C ALA A 302 -8.55 -5.53 19.03
N ASP A 303 -8.56 -5.43 20.37
CA ASP A 303 -8.87 -4.17 21.06
C ASP A 303 -7.87 -3.04 20.80
N THR A 304 -6.60 -3.39 20.55
CA THR A 304 -5.51 -2.44 20.29
C THR A 304 -5.13 -2.36 18.82
N LEU A 305 -5.45 -3.40 18.04
CA LEU A 305 -5.04 -3.54 16.63
C LEU A 305 -6.17 -3.28 15.63
N ALA A 306 -7.44 -3.54 15.99
CA ALA A 306 -8.55 -3.15 15.14
C ALA A 306 -8.56 -1.62 15.03
N PRO A 307 -8.77 -1.05 13.83
CA PRO A 307 -8.82 0.40 13.70
C PRO A 307 -9.86 0.99 14.65
N SER A 308 -9.63 2.19 15.18
CA SER A 308 -10.64 2.94 15.97
C SER A 308 -10.64 4.43 15.67
N GLY A 309 -9.92 4.86 14.63
CA GLY A 309 -9.53 6.27 14.43
C GLY A 309 -10.67 7.25 14.13
N ALA A 310 -11.76 6.78 13.53
CA ALA A 310 -12.90 7.59 13.11
C ALA A 310 -14.02 7.68 14.17
N HIS A 311 -14.17 6.62 14.95
CA HIS A 311 -15.11 6.54 16.07
C HIS A 311 -14.67 5.38 16.97
N PRO A 312 -14.67 5.54 18.31
CA PRO A 312 -14.20 4.51 19.23
C PRO A 312 -15.03 3.22 19.18
N ASP A 313 -16.28 3.31 18.70
CA ASP A 313 -17.26 2.22 18.72
C ASP A 313 -17.74 1.82 17.30
N GLN A 314 -16.83 1.79 16.33
CA GLN A 314 -17.18 1.57 14.91
C GLN A 314 -17.55 0.12 14.55
N TRP A 315 -17.19 -0.86 15.39
CA TRP A 315 -17.35 -2.29 15.11
C TRP A 315 -18.43 -2.91 15.99
N ARG A 316 -19.22 -3.83 15.44
CA ARG A 316 -20.11 -4.70 16.22
C ARG A 316 -19.31 -5.65 17.10
N ASP A 317 -18.24 -6.22 16.53
CA ASP A 317 -17.25 -7.02 17.24
C ASP A 317 -15.85 -6.70 16.67
N LYS A 318 -14.92 -6.28 17.53
CA LYS A 318 -13.55 -5.97 17.13
C LYS A 318 -12.77 -7.22 16.70
N ALA A 319 -12.99 -8.38 17.34
CA ALA A 319 -12.35 -9.63 16.95
C ALA A 319 -12.84 -10.08 15.56
N ALA A 320 -14.13 -9.87 15.24
CA ALA A 320 -14.68 -10.14 13.92
C ALA A 320 -14.10 -9.26 12.80
N PHE A 321 -13.39 -8.16 13.12
CA PHE A 321 -12.58 -7.44 12.13
C PHE A 321 -11.50 -8.36 11.53
N PHE A 322 -10.89 -9.18 12.39
CA PHE A 322 -10.01 -10.30 12.04
C PHE A 322 -10.86 -11.55 11.83
N ASN A 323 -11.62 -11.58 10.73
CA ASN A 323 -12.65 -12.60 10.49
C ASN A 323 -12.10 -14.04 10.47
N LYS A 324 -11.64 -14.51 9.30
CA LYS A 324 -11.15 -15.89 9.11
C LYS A 324 -9.70 -16.00 8.65
N GLY A 325 -9.17 -14.94 8.04
CA GLY A 325 -7.85 -14.99 7.42
C GLY A 325 -7.73 -16.02 6.28
N GLU A 326 -8.82 -16.63 5.81
CA GLU A 326 -8.83 -17.73 4.83
C GLU A 326 -8.94 -17.25 3.38
N HIS A 327 -8.54 -18.15 2.47
CA HIS A 327 -8.67 -18.05 1.02
C HIS A 327 -9.87 -18.86 0.52
N GLY A 328 -10.36 -18.54 -0.67
CA GLY A 328 -11.40 -19.30 -1.35
C GLY A 328 -12.80 -19.09 -0.77
N GLN A 329 -13.07 -17.96 -0.11
CA GLN A 329 -14.41 -17.66 0.46
C GLN A 329 -15.50 -17.55 -0.60
N TRP A 330 -15.09 -17.36 -1.85
CA TRP A 330 -15.95 -17.32 -3.03
C TRP A 330 -16.37 -18.70 -3.53
N GLN A 331 -15.64 -19.76 -3.16
CA GLN A 331 -15.90 -21.12 -3.61
C GLN A 331 -17.24 -21.61 -3.06
N GLY A 332 -18.06 -22.21 -3.91
CA GLY A 332 -19.43 -22.62 -3.58
C GLY A 332 -20.45 -21.47 -3.47
N VAL A 333 -20.01 -20.20 -3.52
CA VAL A 333 -20.91 -19.03 -3.50
C VAL A 333 -21.07 -18.42 -4.88
N LEU A 334 -19.97 -18.18 -5.62
CA LEU A 334 -20.01 -17.71 -7.00
C LEU A 334 -20.24 -18.90 -7.95
N GLY A 335 -21.09 -18.73 -8.95
CA GLY A 335 -21.32 -19.74 -9.99
C GLY A 335 -20.61 -19.41 -11.28
N GLU A 336 -20.87 -20.23 -12.30
CA GLU A 336 -20.13 -20.15 -13.56
C GLU A 336 -20.33 -18.82 -14.30
N GLU A 337 -21.51 -18.20 -14.21
CA GLU A 337 -21.75 -16.87 -14.78
C GLU A 337 -20.80 -15.81 -14.18
N GLU A 338 -20.71 -15.75 -12.85
CA GLU A 338 -19.83 -14.82 -12.15
C GLU A 338 -18.36 -15.09 -12.44
N LEU A 339 -17.97 -16.37 -12.47
CA LEU A 339 -16.59 -16.78 -12.71
C LEU A 339 -16.17 -16.56 -14.17
N ALA A 340 -17.07 -16.75 -15.13
CA ALA A 340 -16.83 -16.43 -16.53
C ALA A 340 -16.62 -14.92 -16.73
N LEU A 341 -17.49 -14.09 -16.15
CA LEU A 341 -17.34 -12.64 -16.18
C LEU A 341 -16.03 -12.20 -15.52
N TYR A 342 -15.69 -12.77 -14.36
CA TYR A 342 -14.42 -12.50 -13.68
C TYR A 342 -13.21 -12.82 -14.56
N ARG A 343 -13.16 -14.01 -15.17
CA ARG A 343 -12.05 -14.40 -16.06
C ARG A 343 -11.96 -13.50 -17.30
N GLN A 344 -13.10 -13.12 -17.87
CA GLN A 344 -13.16 -12.18 -18.98
C GLN A 344 -12.53 -10.82 -18.58
N ILE A 345 -12.98 -10.23 -17.48
CA ILE A 345 -12.50 -8.93 -17.01
C ILE A 345 -11.01 -8.97 -16.66
N MET A 346 -10.54 -10.02 -15.97
CA MET A 346 -9.12 -10.21 -15.65
C MET A 346 -8.27 -10.22 -16.93
N LYS A 347 -8.71 -10.95 -17.97
CA LYS A 347 -8.02 -11.04 -19.25
C LYS A 347 -8.04 -9.71 -20.03
N GLU A 348 -9.15 -8.98 -19.99
CA GLU A 348 -9.31 -7.71 -20.71
C GLU A 348 -8.50 -6.57 -20.07
N ARG A 349 -8.35 -6.58 -18.75
CA ARG A 349 -7.82 -5.41 -18.01
C ARG A 349 -6.39 -5.59 -17.50
N LEU A 350 -5.90 -6.83 -17.38
CA LEU A 350 -4.59 -7.12 -16.78
C LEU A 350 -3.68 -7.87 -17.73
N GLU A 351 -2.38 -7.59 -17.61
CA GLU A 351 -1.35 -8.46 -18.18
C GLU A 351 -1.42 -9.86 -17.56
N PRO A 352 -1.09 -10.94 -18.31
CA PRO A 352 -1.19 -12.30 -17.80
C PRO A 352 -0.40 -12.54 -16.49
N ASP A 353 0.79 -11.95 -16.36
CA ASP A 353 1.60 -12.10 -15.15
C ASP A 353 1.00 -11.38 -13.95
N LEU A 354 0.43 -10.19 -14.14
CA LEU A 354 -0.29 -9.47 -13.11
C LEU A 354 -1.55 -10.24 -12.68
N ALA A 355 -2.32 -10.74 -13.64
CA ALA A 355 -3.53 -11.52 -13.36
C ALA A 355 -3.21 -12.77 -12.52
N ARG A 356 -2.18 -13.54 -12.93
CA ARG A 356 -1.71 -14.69 -12.17
C ARG A 356 -1.23 -14.30 -10.78
N TRP A 357 -0.36 -13.31 -10.68
CA TRP A 357 0.18 -12.88 -9.39
C TRP A 357 -0.91 -12.36 -8.44
N LEU A 358 -1.94 -11.70 -8.95
CA LEU A 358 -3.05 -11.17 -8.16
C LEU A 358 -3.93 -12.28 -7.55
N GLU A 359 -4.04 -13.44 -8.20
CA GLU A 359 -4.78 -14.59 -7.66
C GLU A 359 -3.94 -15.43 -6.70
N HIS A 360 -2.64 -15.53 -6.97
CA HIS A 360 -1.80 -16.61 -6.44
C HIS A 360 -0.65 -16.11 -5.56
N GLY A 361 -0.22 -14.86 -5.70
CA GLY A 361 1.04 -14.37 -5.13
C GLY A 361 2.26 -14.89 -5.89
N TRP A 362 3.44 -14.70 -5.29
CA TRP A 362 4.71 -15.09 -5.89
C TRP A 362 5.01 -16.58 -5.74
N LYS A 363 4.43 -17.24 -4.73
CA LYS A 363 4.68 -18.66 -4.44
C LYS A 363 3.73 -19.65 -5.15
N GLY A 364 2.64 -19.16 -5.76
CA GLY A 364 1.73 -19.95 -6.61
C GLY A 364 0.38 -20.29 -5.96
#